data_AF-A0A822YP10-F1
#
_entry.id   AF-A0A822YP10-F1
#
_cell.length_a   1.000
_cell.length_b   1.000
_cell.length_c   1.000
_cell.angle_alpha   90.00
_cell.angle_beta   90.00
_cell.angle_gamma   90.00
#
_symmetry.space_group_name_H-M   'P 1'
#
loop_
_entity.id
_entity.type
_entity.pdbx_description
1 polymer ?
#
loop_
_entity_poly.entity_id
_entity_poly.type
_entity_poly.pdbx_seq_one_letter_code
_entity_poly.pdbx_strand_id
1 'polypeptide(L)' 'MPITVYFRDRNSGNLKIIAEYGQEYGKENPIRVLYHGYGHYDVLQGSSGEQVKM' A
#
# COMPACT_ATOMS: atom_id res chain seq x y z
N MET A 1 -12.24 -5.86 -4.33
CA MET A 1 -10.87 -5.91 -3.75
C MET A 1 -10.19 -4.59 -4.08
N PRO A 2 -10.07 -3.68 -3.11
CA PRO A 2 -9.53 -2.34 -3.34
C PRO A 2 -8.01 -2.36 -3.59
N ILE A 3 -7.51 -1.29 -4.20
CA ILE A 3 -6.06 -1.06 -4.40
C ILE A 3 -5.68 0.26 -3.73
N THR A 4 -4.61 0.24 -2.95
CA THR A 4 -4.02 1.44 -2.35
C THR A 4 -2.62 1.63 -2.92
N VAL A 5 -2.39 2.78 -3.54
CA VAL A 5 -1.10 3.15 -4.11
C VAL A 5 -0.36 4.07 -3.13
N TYR A 6 0.82 3.64 -2.72
CA TYR A 6 1.72 4.39 -1.86
C TYR A 6 2.85 5.02 -2.66
N PHE A 7 3.39 6.11 -2.16
CA PHE A 7 4.63 6.74 -2.61
C PHE A 7 5.54 6.94 -1.41
N ARG A 8 6.84 6.71 -1.59
CA ARG A 8 7.84 7.00 -0.56
C ARG A 8 8.27 8.45 -0.65
N ASP A 9 7.88 9.25 0.34
CA ASP A 9 8.35 10.62 0.46
C ASP A 9 9.87 10.64 0.68
N ARG A 10 10.60 11.31 -0.21
CA ARG A 10 12.07 11.33 -0.18
C ARG A 10 12.61 12.08 1.04
N ASN A 11 11.85 13.05 1.55
CA ASN A 11 12.29 13.87 2.67
C ASN A 11 12.13 13.15 4.02
N SER A 12 11.00 12.47 4.21
CA SER A 12 10.66 11.81 5.48
C SER A 12 10.91 10.30 5.48
N GLY A 13 11.12 9.67 4.32
CA GLY A 13 11.20 8.21 4.17
C GLY A 13 9.86 7.48 4.35
N ASN A 14 8.80 8.21 4.71
CA ASN A 14 7.49 7.66 5.02
C ASN A 14 6.69 7.33 3.75
N LEU A 15 5.81 6.33 3.87
CA LEU A 15 4.84 6.01 2.85
C LEU A 15 3.62 6.94 2.94
N LYS A 16 3.24 7.54 1.82
CA LYS A 16 2.04 8.37 1.66
C LYS A 16 1.09 7.71 0.67
N ILE A 17 -0.21 7.72 0.95
CA ILE A 17 -1.22 7.28 -0.02
C ILE A 17 -1.33 8.36 -1.11
N ILE A 18 -1.25 7.95 -2.36
CA ILE A 18 -1.37 8.85 -3.52
C ILE A 18 -2.57 8.53 -4.41
N ALA A 19 -3.17 7.35 -4.28
CA ALA A 19 -4.40 6.99 -4.95
C ALA A 19 -5.07 5.79 -4.26
N GLU A 20 -6.39 5.75 -4.37
CA GLU A 20 -7.23 4.63 -3.92
C GLU A 20 -8.24 4.28 -5.00
N TYR A 21 -8.39 2.99 -5.27
CA TYR A 21 -9.30 2.48 -6.30
C TYR A 21 -10.16 1.36 -5.76
N GLY A 22 -11.42 1.30 -6.21
CA GLY A 22 -12.32 0.18 -5.94
C GLY A 22 -12.76 0.06 -4.48
N GLN A 23 -12.77 1.17 -3.73
CA GLN A 23 -13.24 1.22 -2.34
C GLN A 23 -14.75 0.92 -2.23
N GLU A 24 -15.50 1.14 -3.31
CA GLU A 24 -16.90 0.75 -3.49
C GLU A 24 -17.10 -0.78 -3.54
N TYR A 25 -16.06 -1.55 -3.84
CA TYR A 25 -16.08 -3.01 -3.91
C TYR A 25 -15.55 -3.68 -2.63
N GLY A 26 -15.46 -2.92 -1.53
CA GLY A 26 -14.94 -3.37 -0.23
C GLY A 26 -13.74 -2.54 0.23
N LYS A 27 -13.53 -2.48 1.55
CA LYS A 27 -12.44 -1.70 2.18
C LYS A 27 -11.40 -2.58 2.88
N GLU A 28 -11.65 -3.87 2.94
CA GLU A 28 -10.83 -4.81 3.68
C GLU A 28 -9.67 -5.31 2.81
N ASN A 29 -8.51 -5.47 3.46
CA ASN A 29 -7.29 -6.03 2.90
C ASN A 29 -6.96 -5.56 1.45
N PRO A 30 -6.73 -4.24 1.23
CA PRO A 30 -6.39 -3.76 -0.09
C PRO A 30 -5.09 -4.37 -0.59
N ILE A 31 -4.99 -4.57 -1.91
CA ILE A 31 -3.69 -4.76 -2.56
C ILE A 31 -2.93 -3.45 -2.39
N ARG A 32 -1.75 -3.52 -1.76
CA ARG A 32 -0.92 -2.34 -1.52
C ARG A 32 0.27 -2.39 -2.46
N VAL A 33 0.51 -1.29 -3.16
CA VAL A 33 1.65 -1.15 -4.07
C VAL A 33 2.42 0.12 -3.78
N LEU A 34 3.74 0.09 -3.99
CA LEU A 34 4.63 1.24 -3.90
C LEU A 34 4.97 1.74 -5.30
N TYR A 35 4.61 2.98 -5.60
CA TYR A 35 5.00 3.68 -6.82
C TYR A 35 6.36 4.36 -6.67
N HIS A 36 7.24 4.19 -7.66
CA HIS A 36 8.60 4.74 -7.64
C HIS A 36 8.79 6.05 -8.42
N GLY A 37 7.76 6.56 -9.10
CA GLY A 37 7.83 7.83 -9.84
C GLY A 37 8.15 7.73 -11.33
N TYR A 38 8.39 6.53 -11.87
CA TYR A 38 8.79 6.30 -13.27
C TYR A 38 8.06 5.11 -13.92
N GLY A 39 6.83 4.83 -13.48
CA GLY A 39 6.00 3.72 -14.00
C GLY A 39 6.25 2.35 -13.37
N HIS A 40 7.26 2.20 -12.50
CA HIS A 40 7.52 0.96 -11.77
C HIS A 40 6.76 0.89 -10.45
N TYR A 41 6.28 -0.31 -10.11
CA TYR A 41 5.56 -0.60 -8.88
C TYR A 41 6.07 -1.88 -8.22
N ASP A 42 6.21 -1.85 -6.89
CA ASP A 42 6.46 -3.04 -6.08
C ASP A 42 5.24 -3.37 -5.21
N VAL A 43 5.02 -4.65 -4.92
CA VAL A 43 3.99 -5.07 -3.96
C VAL A 43 4.48 -4.75 -2.55
N LEU A 44 3.66 -4.03 -1.79
CA LEU A 44 3.86 -3.86 -0.36
C LEU A 44 3.13 -5.00 0.35
N GLN A 45 3.89 -6.02 0.75
CA GLN A 45 3.35 -7.04 1.61
C GLN A 45 3.00 -6.39 2.95
N GLY A 46 1.71 -6.37 3.30
CA GLY A 46 1.32 -5.99 4.65
C GLY A 46 2.03 -6.92 5.62
N SER A 47 2.52 -6.39 6.74
CA SER A 47 2.71 -7.24 7.92
C SER A 47 1.35 -7.87 8.17
N SER A 48 1.20 -9.15 7.79
CA SER A 48 0.06 -9.94 8.21
C SER A 48 -0.09 -9.70 9.70
N GLY A 49 -1.22 -9.14 10.12
CA GLY A 49 -1.54 -8.87 11.51
C GLY A 49 -1.76 -10.16 12.31
N GLU A 50 -0.85 -11.11 12.20
CA GLU A 50 -0.69 -12.20 13.15
C GLU A 50 0.56 -11.85 13.94
N GLN A 51 0.34 -11.18 15.09
CA GLN A 51 1.27 -11.34 16.19
C GLN A 51 1.32 -12.84 16.46
N VAL A 52 2.36 -13.51 15.97
CA VAL A 52 2.75 -14.81 16.50
C VAL A 52 3.11 -14.54 17.95
N LYS A 53 2.16 -14.79 18.83
CA LYS A 53 2.34 -14.77 20.27
C LYS A 53 3.32 -15.91 20.59
N MET A 54 4.59 -15.57 20.79
CA MET A 54 5.56 -16.44 21.46
C MET A 54 5.27 -16.50 22.96
#